data_AF-A0A330M2L4-F1
#
_entry.id   AF-A0A330M2L4-F1
#
_cell.length_a   1.000
_cell.length_b   1.000
_cell.length_c   1.000
_cell.angle_alpha   90.00
_cell.angle_beta   90.00
_cell.angle_gamma   90.00
#
_symmetry.space_group_name_H-M   'P 1'
#
loop_
_entity.id
_entity.type
_entity.pdbx_description
1 polymer ?
#
loop_
_entity_poly.entity_id
_entity_poly.type
_entity_poly.pdbx_seq_one_letter_code
_entity_poly.pdbx_strand_id
1 'polypeptide(L)'
;MSDYQFCARCARYTKLAEHYGVAVIPARPYKPKDKAKAEVGVQIIERWILARLRHYTFFSLAELNLCIASSMESRQIKELG
;
A
#
# COMPACT_ATOMS: atom_id res chain seq x y z
N MET A 1 -20.14 10.68 14.86
CA MET A 1 -20.24 9.20 14.73
C MET A 1 -20.57 8.83 13.28
N SER A 2 -19.83 9.37 12.29
CA SER A 2 -20.16 9.32 10.84
C SER A 2 -19.00 8.88 9.93
N ASP A 3 -17.82 8.60 10.47
CA ASP A 3 -16.60 8.63 9.64
C ASP A 3 -16.16 7.25 9.12
N TYR A 4 -16.97 6.21 9.34
CA TYR A 4 -16.59 4.79 9.14
C TYR A 4 -17.24 4.09 7.93
N GLN A 5 -17.80 4.81 6.96
CA GLN A 5 -18.56 4.18 5.86
C GLN A 5 -18.40 4.82 4.47
N PHE A 6 -17.43 5.72 4.30
CA PHE A 6 -17.40 6.61 3.13
C PHE A 6 -16.87 5.97 1.83
N CYS A 7 -15.93 5.01 1.89
CA CYS A 7 -15.28 4.51 0.67
C CYS A 7 -16.03 3.37 -0.04
N ALA A 8 -16.73 2.49 0.69
CA ALA A 8 -17.43 1.32 0.10
C ALA A 8 -18.69 1.68 -0.71
N ARG A 9 -19.12 2.94 -0.67
CA ARG A 9 -20.38 3.41 -1.25
C ARG A 9 -20.20 4.21 -2.56
N CYS A 10 -18.99 4.27 -3.10
CA CYS A 10 -18.71 4.96 -4.35
C CYS A 10 -19.24 4.15 -5.55
N ALA A 11 -20.17 4.74 -6.31
CA ALA A 11 -20.86 4.10 -7.43
C ALA A 11 -19.92 3.52 -8.50
N ARG A 12 -18.75 4.12 -8.71
CA ARG A 12 -17.75 3.61 -9.67
C ARG A 12 -17.07 2.32 -9.20
N TYR A 13 -16.75 2.23 -7.92
CA TYR A 13 -16.12 1.03 -7.34
C TYR A 13 -17.13 -0.11 -7.23
N THR A 14 -18.41 0.18 -6.94
CA THR A 14 -19.48 -0.83 -6.97
C THR A 14 -19.67 -1.40 -8.37
N LYS A 15 -19.74 -0.54 -9.40
CA LYS A 15 -19.88 -1.00 -10.80
C LYS A 15 -18.68 -1.81 -11.29
N LEU A 16 -17.47 -1.46 -10.84
CA LEU A 16 -16.26 -2.25 -11.09
C LEU A 16 -16.35 -3.63 -10.43
N ALA A 17 -16.74 -3.66 -9.15
CA ALA A 17 -16.90 -4.88 -8.38
C ALA A 17 -17.93 -5.84 -9.01
N GLU A 18 -19.06 -5.31 -9.46
CA GLU A 18 -20.09 -6.07 -10.19
C GLU A 18 -19.58 -6.59 -11.54
N HIS A 19 -18.87 -5.76 -12.31
CA HIS A 19 -18.31 -6.16 -13.60
C HIS A 19 -17.31 -7.30 -13.49
N TYR A 20 -16.46 -7.29 -12.46
CA TYR A 20 -15.44 -8.31 -12.24
C TYR A 20 -15.88 -9.43 -11.28
N GLY A 21 -17.10 -9.37 -10.73
CA GLY A 21 -17.59 -10.36 -9.76
C GLY A 21 -16.78 -10.39 -8.45
N VAL A 22 -16.22 -9.26 -8.02
CA VAL A 22 -15.34 -9.17 -6.85
C VAL A 22 -16.08 -8.49 -5.68
N ALA A 23 -15.95 -9.00 -4.46
CA ALA A 23 -16.48 -8.36 -3.27
C ALA A 23 -15.51 -7.30 -2.71
N VAL A 24 -15.99 -6.07 -2.51
CA VAL A 24 -15.19 -4.99 -1.88
C VAL A 24 -15.50 -4.93 -0.39
N ILE A 25 -14.56 -5.40 0.43
CA ILE A 25 -14.67 -5.35 1.88
C ILE A 25 -13.82 -4.18 2.40
N PRO A 26 -14.45 -3.13 2.98
CA PRO A 26 -13.70 -2.01 3.54
C PRO A 26 -12.87 -2.50 4.75
N ALA A 27 -11.59 -2.13 4.81
CA ALA A 27 -10.83 -2.31 6.04
C ALA A 27 -11.24 -1.23 7.05
N ARG A 28 -11.17 -1.60 8.33
CA ARG A 28 -11.46 -0.68 9.41
C ARG A 28 -10.44 0.48 9.44
N PRO A 29 -10.90 1.75 9.45
CA PRO A 29 -10.05 2.92 9.64
C PRO A 29 -9.29 2.89 10.98
N TYR A 30 -8.08 3.46 11.01
CA TYR A 30 -7.26 3.74 12.21
C TYR A 30 -6.84 2.55 13.08
N LYS A 31 -7.34 1.35 12.81
CA LYS A 31 -6.92 0.14 13.51
C LYS A 31 -6.50 -0.90 12.47
N PRO A 32 -5.22 -1.08 12.17
CA PRO A 32 -4.77 -2.15 11.28
C PRO A 32 -5.11 -3.54 11.89
N LYS A 33 -5.89 -4.39 11.20
CA LYS A 33 -6.07 -5.84 11.52
C LYS A 33 -6.54 -6.62 10.29
N ASP A 34 -7.40 -6.02 9.48
CA ASP A 34 -8.05 -6.74 8.37
C ASP A 34 -7.09 -7.01 7.20
N LYS A 35 -5.94 -6.33 7.18
CA LYS A 35 -4.91 -6.43 6.14
C LYS A 35 -3.51 -6.58 6.74
N ALA A 36 -3.38 -7.36 7.82
CA ALA A 36 -2.15 -7.45 8.60
C ALA A 36 -0.89 -7.75 7.75
N LYS A 37 -0.95 -8.70 6.81
CA LYS A 37 0.19 -9.00 5.92
C LYS A 37 0.62 -7.79 5.06
N ALA A 38 -0.35 -7.05 4.51
CA ALA A 38 -0.07 -5.88 3.70
C ALA A 38 0.44 -4.71 4.56
N GLU A 39 -0.18 -4.46 5.71
CA GLU A 39 0.21 -3.38 6.64
C GLU A 39 1.61 -3.61 7.21
N VAL A 40 1.92 -4.84 7.62
CA VAL A 40 3.26 -5.23 8.08
C VAL A 40 4.28 -5.12 6.94
N GLY A 41 3.92 -5.57 5.73
CA GLY A 41 4.76 -5.39 4.55
C GLY A 41 5.10 -3.93 4.28
N VAL A 42 4.09 -3.05 4.29
CA VAL A 42 4.27 -1.60 4.12
C VAL A 42 5.16 -1.01 5.22
N GLN A 43 4.90 -1.30 6.49
CA GLN A 43 5.74 -0.81 7.60
C GLN A 43 7.20 -1.24 7.47
N ILE A 44 7.43 -2.49 7.08
CA ILE A 44 8.76 -3.06 6.87
C ILE A 44 9.47 -2.39 5.70
N ILE A 45 8.75 -2.10 4.61
CA ILE A 45 9.25 -1.40 3.42
C ILE A 45 9.57 0.06 3.74
N GLU A 46 8.65 0.80 4.36
CA GLU A 46 8.82 2.20 4.73
C GLU A 46 10.06 2.41 5.59
N ARG A 47 10.24 1.63 6.66
CA ARG A 47 11.42 1.73 7.53
C ARG A 47 12.73 1.51 6.77
N TRP A 48 12.74 0.61 5.81
CA TRP A 48 13.95 0.23 5.08
C TRP A 48 14.27 1.22 3.96
N ILE A 49 13.28 1.60 3.17
CA ILE A 49 13.43 2.59 2.10
C ILE A 49 13.83 3.93 2.69
N LEU A 50 13.13 4.42 3.72
CA LEU A 50 13.46 5.71 4.34
C LEU A 50 14.86 5.70 4.97
N ALA A 51 15.26 4.61 5.63
CA ALA A 51 16.62 4.49 6.18
C ALA A 51 17.70 4.50 5.09
N ARG A 52 17.44 3.87 3.94
CA ARG A 52 18.40 3.80 2.81
C ARG A 52 18.45 5.10 2.01
N LEU A 53 17.31 5.80 1.89
CA LEU A 53 17.18 7.05 1.15
C LEU A 53 17.52 8.31 1.96
N ARG A 54 17.75 8.20 3.28
CA ARG A 54 18.00 9.35 4.18
C ARG A 54 19.18 10.25 3.80
N HIS A 55 20.12 9.75 3.00
CA HIS A 55 21.32 10.48 2.57
C HIS A 55 21.28 10.84 1.08
N TYR A 56 20.17 10.59 0.39
CA TYR A 56 19.99 10.88 -1.03
C TYR A 56 19.06 12.09 -1.19
N THR A 57 19.50 13.06 -1.97
CA THR A 57 18.67 14.15 -2.47
C THR A 57 18.29 13.87 -3.91
N PHE A 58 17.00 13.74 -4.20
CA PHE A 58 16.49 13.51 -5.55
C PHE A 58 16.06 14.82 -6.19
N PHE A 59 16.33 14.99 -7.48
CA PHE A 59 15.96 16.19 -8.23
C PHE A 59 14.76 15.95 -9.16
N SER A 60 14.29 14.71 -9.26
CA SER A 60 13.11 14.32 -10.03
C SER A 60 12.32 13.18 -9.37
N LEU A 61 11.01 13.14 -9.63
CA LEU A 61 10.15 12.03 -9.18
C LEU A 61 10.50 10.71 -9.88
N ALA A 62 10.96 10.78 -11.14
CA ALA A 62 11.35 9.60 -11.90
C ALA A 62 12.57 8.88 -11.28
N GLU A 63 13.61 9.64 -10.89
CA GLU A 63 14.78 9.09 -10.20
C GLU A 63 14.42 8.46 -8.86
N LEU A 64 13.54 9.12 -8.09
CA LEU A 64 13.05 8.55 -6.83
C LEU A 64 12.34 7.22 -7.06
N ASN A 65 11.44 7.15 -8.04
CA ASN A 65 10.70 5.92 -8.36
C ASN A 65 11.62 4.78 -8.82
N LEU A 66 12.66 5.07 -9.62
CA LEU A 66 13.67 4.08 -10.02
C LEU A 66 14.48 3.57 -8.82
N CYS A 67 14.84 4.46 -7.89
CA CYS A 67 15.57 4.09 -6.69
C CYS A 67 14.72 3.24 -5.73
N ILE A 68 13.43 3.55 -5.61
CA ILE A 68 12.46 2.75 -4.87
C ILE A 68 12.32 1.36 -5.50
N ALA A 69 12.13 1.27 -6.82
CA ALA A 69 11.97 0.00 -7.53
C ALA A 69 13.19 -0.91 -7.35
N SER A 70 14.40 -0.38 -7.54
CA SER A 70 15.63 -1.14 -7.32
C SER A 70 15.82 -1.57 -5.86
N SER A 71 15.43 -0.72 -4.89
CA SER A 71 15.44 -1.07 -3.47
C SER A 71 14.46 -2.23 -3.16
N MET A 72 13.32 -2.29 -3.83
CA MET A 72 12.35 -3.37 -3.68
C MET A 72 12.82 -4.70 -4.29
N GLU A 73 13.44 -4.66 -5.48
CA GLU A 73 14.02 -5.84 -6.12
C GLU A 73 15.12 -6.49 -5.27
N SER A 74 16.01 -5.66 -4.70
CA SER A 74 17.12 -6.14 -3.85
C SER A 74 16.65 -6.91 -2.61
N ARG A 75 15.40 -6.72 -2.19
CA ARG A 75 14.87 -7.28 -0.94
C ARG A 75 14.23 -8.65 -1.09
N GLN A 76 13.91 -9.09 -2.32
CA GLN A 76 13.22 -10.35 -2.64
C GLN A 76 12.42 -10.92 -1.46
N ILE A 77 11.18 -10.43 -1.29
CA ILE A 77 10.22 -10.91 -0.28
C ILE A 77 9.85 -12.36 -0.64
N LYS A 78 10.72 -13.32 -0.28
CA LYS A 78 10.54 -14.75 -0.61
C LYS A 78 9.73 -15.52 0.44
N GLU A 79 9.43 -14.94 1.60
CA GLU A 79 8.78 -15.68 2.71
C GLU A 79 7.70 -14.85 3.42
N LEU A 80 6.60 -14.54 2.72
CA LEU A 80 5.34 -14.18 3.38
C LEU A 80 4.21 -15.09 2.90
N GLY A 81 4.47 -16.41 2.95
CA GLY A 81 3.47 -17.47 2.94
C GLY A 81 2.87 -17.62 4.32
#